data_AF-A0A9E6CN70-F1
#
_entry.id   AF-A0A9E6CN70-F1
#
_cell.length_a   1.000
_cell.length_b   1.000
_cell.length_c   1.000
_cell.angle_alpha   90.00
_cell.angle_beta   90.00
_cell.angle_gamma   90.00
#
_symmetry.space_group_name_H-M   'P 1'
#
loop_
_entity.id
_entity.type
_entity.pdbx_description
1 polymer ?
#
loop_
_entity_poly.entity_id
_entity_poly.type
_entity_poly.pdbx_seq_one_letter_code
_entity_poly.pdbx_strand_id
1 'polypeptide(L)' 'MPRLARLDAPGVLHHVIIRGIERRDIFQDNKDRDDLLSRLADLLPETGTSCYVHPV' A
#
# COMPACT_ATOMS: atom_id res chain seq x y z
N MET A 1 -20.68 -12.06 3.01
CA MET A 1 -21.10 -10.64 3.08
C MET A 1 -20.58 -9.90 1.87
N PRO A 2 -21.42 -9.18 1.11
CA PRO A 2 -20.95 -8.32 0.03
C PRO A 2 -20.14 -7.19 0.65
N ARG A 3 -18.87 -7.05 0.25
CA ARG A 3 -18.12 -5.82 0.52
C ARG A 3 -18.74 -4.73 -0.34
N LEU A 4 -18.98 -3.55 0.23
CA LEU A 4 -19.46 -2.39 -0.52
C LEU A 4 -18.49 -2.11 -1.69
N ALA A 5 -19.02 -1.59 -2.80
CA ALA A 5 -18.19 -1.22 -3.94
C ALA A 5 -17.14 -0.19 -3.51
N ARG A 6 -15.94 -0.26 -4.12
CA ARG A 6 -14.92 0.77 -3.93
C ARG A 6 -15.43 2.07 -4.56
N LEU A 7 -15.32 3.17 -3.82
CA LEU A 7 -15.66 4.49 -4.31
C LEU A 7 -14.50 5.01 -5.15
N ASP A 8 -14.73 5.19 -6.45
CA ASP A 8 -13.77 5.77 -7.38
C ASP A 8 -14.18 7.20 -7.71
N ALA A 9 -13.73 8.13 -6.88
CA ALA A 9 -13.95 9.57 -7.07
C ALA A 9 -12.66 10.35 -6.72
N PRO A 10 -12.42 11.51 -7.37
CA PRO A 10 -11.24 12.31 -7.10
C PRO A 10 -11.20 12.80 -5.66
N GLY A 11 -10.03 12.75 -5.02
CA GLY A 11 -9.83 13.18 -3.64
C GLY A 11 -10.30 12.18 -2.56
N VAL A 12 -10.77 11.00 -2.96
CA VAL A 12 -11.09 9.92 -2.01
C VAL A 12 -9.80 9.32 -1.44
N LEU A 13 -9.79 9.09 -0.13
CA LEU A 13 -8.73 8.37 0.56
C LEU A 13 -9.06 6.89 0.63
N HIS A 14 -8.20 6.05 0.07
CA HIS A 14 -8.31 4.60 0.14
C HIS A 14 -7.36 4.05 1.20
N HIS A 15 -7.91 3.36 2.20
CA HIS A 15 -7.10 2.57 3.13
C HIS A 15 -6.78 1.22 2.48
N VAL A 16 -5.49 0.98 2.22
CA VAL A 16 -4.99 -0.24 1.58
C VAL A 16 -4.26 -1.09 2.61
N ILE A 17 -4.64 -2.37 2.71
CA ILE A 17 -3.98 -3.35 3.58
C ILE A 17 -3.41 -4.45 2.69
N ILE A 18 -2.12 -4.72 2.83
CA ILE A 18 -1.43 -5.83 2.15
C ILE A 18 -1.27 -7.01 3.13
N ARG A 19 -1.29 -8.24 2.60
CA ARG A 19 -1.04 -9.48 3.36
C ARG A 19 -0.15 -10.40 2.55
N GLY A 20 0.72 -11.13 3.24
CA GLY A 20 1.56 -12.14 2.61
C GLY A 20 0.73 -13.30 2.07
N ILE A 21 1.22 -13.88 0.98
CA ILE A 21 0.65 -15.10 0.40
C ILE A 21 0.73 -16.20 1.46
N GLU A 22 -0.31 -17.02 1.59
CA GLU A 22 -0.41 -18.09 2.60
C GLU A 22 -0.27 -17.61 4.06
N ARG A 23 -0.60 -16.33 4.34
CA ARG A 23 -0.46 -15.71 5.68
C ARG A 23 0.97 -15.69 6.21
N ARG A 24 1.96 -15.79 5.32
CA ARG A 24 3.37 -15.62 5.66
C ARG A 24 3.69 -14.15 5.91
N ASP A 25 4.83 -13.91 6.52
CA ASP A 25 5.36 -12.56 6.69
C ASP A 25 5.57 -11.91 5.32
N ILE A 26 5.24 -10.62 5.25
CA ILE A 26 5.34 -9.82 4.01
C ILE A 26 6.81 -9.53 3.69
N PHE A 27 7.61 -9.32 4.73
CA PHE A 27 9.03 -9.05 4.64
C PHE A 27 9.78 -10.16 5.36
N GLN A 28 10.74 -10.79 4.69
CA GLN A 28 11.59 -11.79 5.33
C GLN A 28 12.77 -11.11 6.03
N ASP A 29 13.21 -9.96 5.52
CA ASP A 29 14.24 -9.12 6.10
C ASP A 29 13.95 -7.61 5.93
N ASN A 30 14.84 -6.77 6.45
CA ASN A 30 14.73 -5.32 6.28
C ASN A 30 14.99 -4.88 4.83
N LYS A 31 15.71 -5.68 4.03
CA LYS A 31 16.03 -5.34 2.64
C LYS A 31 14.78 -5.43 1.76
N ASP A 32 13.93 -6.44 1.97
CA ASP A 32 12.63 -6.56 1.30
C ASP A 32 11.73 -5.36 1.61
N ARG A 33 11.74 -4.93 2.88
CA ARG A 33 10.99 -3.73 3.30
C ARG A 33 11.52 -2.48 2.61
N ASP A 34 12.83 -2.29 2.60
CA ASP A 34 13.45 -1.11 2.02
C ASP A 34 13.28 -1.08 0.48
N ASP A 35 13.31 -2.24 -0.19
CA ASP A 35 13.00 -2.37 -1.63
C ASP A 35 11.54 -2.01 -1.93
N LEU A 36 10.58 -2.45 -1.11
CA LEU A 36 9.18 -2.02 -1.24
C LEU A 36 9.05 -0.49 -1.08
N LEU A 37 9.70 0.07 -0.06
CA LEU A 37 9.66 1.51 0.20
C LEU A 37 10.29 2.32 -0.95
N SER A 38 11.41 1.85 -1.51
CA SER A 38 12.03 2.48 -2.68
C SER A 38 11.10 2.49 -3.88
N ARG A 39 10.50 1.35 -4.23
CA ARG A 39 9.56 1.25 -5.36
C ARG A 39 8.31 2.11 -5.14
N LEU A 40 7.80 2.18 -3.91
CA LEU A 40 6.70 3.09 -3.58
C LEU A 40 7.12 4.55 -3.73
N ALA A 41 8.31 4.92 -3.27
CA ALA A 41 8.81 6.28 -3.41
C ALA A 41 8.93 6.72 -4.88
N ASP A 42 9.26 5.80 -5.79
CA ASP A 42 9.29 6.05 -7.24
C ASP A 42 7.88 6.10 -7.86
N LEU A 43 6.99 5.17 -7.49
CA LEU A 43 5.65 5.06 -8.07
C LEU A 43 4.68 6.17 -7.64
N LEU A 44 4.80 6.68 -6.42
CA LEU A 44 3.91 7.74 -5.90
C LEU A 44 3.94 9.01 -6.77
N PRO A 45 5.11 9.61 -7.10
CA PRO A 45 5.17 10.75 -8.00
C PRO A 45 4.76 10.38 -9.44
N GLU A 46 5.11 9.19 -9.95
CA GLU A 46 4.72 8.76 -11.30
C GLU A 46 3.20 8.64 -11.47
N THR A 47 2.49 8.21 -10.43
CA THR A 47 1.03 8.04 -10.44
C THR A 47 0.27 9.27 -9.97
N GLY A 48 0.96 10.30 -9.47
CA GLY A 48 0.36 11.47 -8.83
C GLY A 48 -0.38 11.13 -7.53
N THR A 49 -0.04 10.00 -6.89
CA THR A 49 -0.71 9.52 -5.68
C THR A 49 0.04 10.00 -4.45
N SER A 50 -0.69 10.55 -3.47
CA SER A 50 -0.13 10.89 -2.15
C SER A 50 -0.33 9.74 -1.17
N CYS A 51 0.76 9.28 -0.54
CA CYS A 51 0.69 8.26 0.50
C CYS A 51 0.74 8.90 1.89
N TYR A 52 -0.28 8.63 2.70
CA TYR A 52 -0.32 9.04 4.10
C TYR A 52 -0.08 7.80 4.95
N VAL A 53 1.11 7.70 5.57
CA VAL A 53 1.44 6.63 6.50
C VAL A 53 1.14 7.11 7.92
N HIS A 54 0.35 6.35 8.67
CA HIS A 54 0.30 6.50 10.13
C HIS A 54 1.38 5.59 10.73
N PRO A 55 2.41 6.13 11.39
CA PRO A 55 3.36 5.29 12.12
C PRO A 55 2.62 4.69 13.31
N VAL A 56 2.45 3.36 13.31
CA VAL A 56 2.04 2.60 14.49
C VAL A 56 3.25 1.87 15.01
#